data_AF-A0A538PMM5-F1
#
_entry.id   AF-A0A538PMM5-F1
#
_cell.length_a   1.000
_cell.length_b   1.000
_cell.length_c   1.000
_cell.angle_alpha   90.00
_cell.angle_beta   90.00
_cell.angle_gamma   90.00
#
_symmetry.space_group_name_H-M   'P 1'
#
loop_
_entity.id
_entity.type
_entity.pdbx_description
1 polymer ?
#
loop_
_entity_poly.entity_id
_entity_poly.type
_entity_poly.pdbx_seq_one_letter_code
_entity_poly.pdbx_strand_id
1 'polypeptide(L)'
;MTRLVLIGALLAACGAADDRPRTLSYITDTILVPTCAVAECHSAFKQEVGDQFDTVAAARRSIVANALVVYPYDTAAPDQSYLIKTLTVGVQSRLGNGKVRMPYDAPMPDADVALIASWIAGGAEGAQCLANDAGQGCTVTNDGPAGHPLRYHVVACSPDGNAGQVVMDCAQDQACTYFGGNGQCR
;
A
#
# COMPACT_ATOMS: atom_id res chain seq x y z
N MET A 1 -49.71 -2.43 43.59
CA MET A 1 -49.73 -2.28 42.12
C MET A 1 -48.31 -1.94 41.69
N THR A 2 -47.54 -2.96 41.34
CA THR A 2 -46.08 -2.89 41.23
C THR A 2 -45.68 -2.87 39.76
N ARG A 3 -45.05 -1.75 39.37
CA ARG A 3 -44.00 -1.56 38.35
C ARG A 3 -44.10 -2.29 37.01
N LEU A 4 -43.96 -1.53 35.92
CA LEU A 4 -42.91 -1.73 34.92
C LEU A 4 -42.86 -0.53 33.98
N VAL A 5 -41.90 0.37 34.23
CA VAL A 5 -41.42 1.33 33.25
C VAL A 5 -40.16 0.68 32.65
N LEU A 6 -40.29 0.14 31.44
CA LEU A 6 -39.14 -0.27 30.63
C LEU A 6 -38.59 0.98 29.93
N ILE A 7 -37.47 1.51 30.42
CA ILE A 7 -36.62 2.42 29.66
C ILE A 7 -35.64 1.55 28.89
N GLY A 8 -35.89 1.39 27.59
CA GLY A 8 -34.96 0.75 26.67
C GLY A 8 -33.73 1.64 26.47
N ALA A 9 -32.61 1.26 27.08
CA ALA A 9 -31.32 1.81 26.74
C ALA A 9 -30.87 1.18 25.41
N LEU A 10 -31.06 1.91 24.31
CA LEU A 10 -30.37 1.64 23.04
C LEU A 10 -28.88 1.85 23.29
N LEU A 11 -28.15 0.77 23.56
CA LEU A 11 -26.70 0.72 23.51
C LEU A 11 -26.28 1.07 22.09
N ALA A 12 -25.85 2.32 21.89
CA ALA A 12 -25.02 2.70 20.77
C ALA A 12 -23.72 1.90 20.88
N ALA A 13 -23.70 0.71 20.28
CA ALA A 13 -22.46 0.03 19.92
C ALA A 13 -21.84 0.79 18.75
N CYS A 14 -21.48 2.06 18.99
CA CYS A 14 -20.59 2.81 18.13
C CYS A 14 -19.24 2.09 18.19
N GLY A 15 -18.79 1.55 17.06
CA GLY A 15 -17.44 1.05 16.91
C GLY A 15 -16.47 2.11 17.43
N ALA A 16 -15.59 1.72 18.34
CA ALA A 16 -14.55 2.61 18.81
C ALA A 16 -13.80 3.18 17.61
N ALA A 17 -13.39 4.44 17.72
CA ALA A 17 -12.45 4.99 16.76
C ALA A 17 -11.22 4.06 16.70
N ASP A 18 -10.69 3.87 15.50
CA ASP A 18 -9.47 3.09 15.34
C ASP A 18 -8.25 4.02 15.51
N ASP A 19 -7.77 4.06 16.75
CA ASP A 19 -6.70 4.92 17.24
C ASP A 19 -5.29 4.47 16.77
N ARG A 20 -5.21 3.36 16.04
CA ARG A 20 -3.91 2.78 15.66
C ARG A 20 -3.15 3.72 14.72
N PRO A 21 -1.81 3.80 14.84
CA PRO A 21 -0.99 4.63 13.96
C PRO A 21 -1.13 4.24 12.49
N ARG A 22 -1.35 5.23 11.62
CA ARG A 22 -1.38 5.05 10.16
C ARG A 22 -0.02 5.33 9.57
N THR A 23 0.97 4.53 9.99
CA THR A 23 2.35 4.64 9.52
C THR A 23 2.76 3.33 8.87
N LEU A 24 3.68 3.40 7.90
CA LEU A 24 4.22 2.18 7.30
C LEU A 24 4.82 1.24 8.35
N SER A 25 5.56 1.76 9.35
CA SER A 25 6.12 0.91 10.41
C SER A 25 5.04 0.17 11.18
N TYR A 26 3.97 0.84 11.62
CA TYR A 26 2.92 0.15 12.36
C TYR A 26 2.24 -0.93 11.50
N ILE A 27 1.89 -0.59 10.25
CA ILE A 27 1.28 -1.54 9.30
C ILE A 27 2.21 -2.72 9.04
N THR A 28 3.50 -2.49 8.83
CA THR A 28 4.46 -3.57 8.61
C THR A 28 4.59 -4.42 9.87
N ASP A 29 4.96 -3.83 11.00
CA ASP A 29 5.38 -4.56 12.19
C ASP A 29 4.21 -5.29 12.88
N THR A 30 3.01 -4.71 12.83
CA THR A 30 1.83 -5.23 13.55
C THR A 30 0.87 -6.01 12.65
N ILE A 31 0.88 -5.77 11.34
CA ILE A 31 -0.07 -6.40 10.41
C ILE A 31 0.69 -7.29 9.41
N LEU A 32 1.52 -6.71 8.54
CA LEU A 32 2.11 -7.47 7.43
C LEU A 32 3.13 -8.52 7.90
N VAL A 33 3.93 -8.23 8.92
CA VAL A 33 4.90 -9.18 9.49
C VAL A 33 4.21 -10.44 9.99
N PRO A 34 3.25 -10.38 10.93
CA PRO A 34 2.62 -11.59 11.47
C PRO A 34 1.71 -12.32 10.47
N THR A 35 1.16 -11.65 9.46
CA THR A 35 0.21 -12.28 8.53
C THR A 35 0.79 -12.67 7.18
N CYS A 36 1.83 -11.99 6.71
CA CYS A 36 2.36 -12.14 5.35
C CYS A 36 3.85 -12.51 5.35
N ALA A 37 4.64 -12.04 6.32
CA ALA A 37 6.09 -12.24 6.36
C ALA A 37 6.52 -13.53 7.06
N VAL A 38 5.70 -14.58 7.00
CA VAL A 38 6.11 -15.92 7.42
C VAL A 38 7.25 -16.41 6.51
N ALA A 39 8.12 -17.27 7.05
CA ALA A 39 9.36 -17.68 6.39
C ALA A 39 9.12 -18.21 4.97
N GLU A 40 8.00 -18.89 4.74
CA GLU A 40 7.64 -19.55 3.50
C GLU A 40 6.91 -18.67 2.47
N CYS A 41 6.62 -17.39 2.77
CA CYS A 41 5.81 -16.54 1.89
C CYS A 41 6.50 -15.23 1.47
N HIS A 42 6.52 -14.20 2.33
CA HIS A 42 7.01 -12.86 1.98
C HIS A 42 8.05 -12.36 2.99
N SER A 43 9.13 -13.12 3.16
CA SER A 43 10.24 -12.84 4.08
C SER A 43 11.57 -12.72 3.34
N ALA A 44 12.65 -12.38 4.04
CA ALA A 44 14.00 -12.44 3.50
C ALA A 44 14.40 -13.83 3.00
N PHE A 45 13.78 -14.90 3.55
CA PHE A 45 14.05 -16.28 3.12
C PHE A 45 13.32 -16.63 1.83
N LYS A 46 12.07 -16.17 1.69
CA LYS A 46 11.23 -16.42 0.52
C LYS A 46 10.49 -15.15 0.14
N GLN A 47 10.77 -14.65 -1.05
CA GLN A 47 10.12 -13.47 -1.63
C GLN A 47 9.09 -13.92 -2.68
N GLU A 48 8.00 -14.54 -2.24
CA GLU A 48 6.97 -15.02 -3.15
C GLU A 48 6.48 -13.84 -4.02
N VAL A 49 6.45 -14.07 -5.33
CA VAL A 49 6.20 -13.07 -6.38
C VAL A 49 7.02 -11.76 -6.31
N GLY A 50 8.15 -11.76 -5.58
CA GLY A 50 9.04 -10.61 -5.41
C GLY A 50 8.68 -9.69 -4.25
N ASP A 51 7.76 -10.09 -3.39
CA ASP A 51 7.31 -9.32 -2.22
C ASP A 51 7.98 -9.80 -0.92
N GLN A 52 8.35 -8.85 -0.06
CA GLN A 52 9.00 -9.07 1.24
C GLN A 52 8.49 -8.04 2.26
N PHE A 53 7.99 -8.50 3.40
CA PHE A 53 7.34 -7.67 4.42
C PHE A 53 7.91 -7.83 5.84
N ASP A 54 9.03 -8.54 6.00
CA ASP A 54 9.65 -8.83 7.31
C ASP A 54 10.37 -7.62 7.94
N THR A 55 10.57 -6.54 7.19
CA THR A 55 11.10 -5.27 7.67
C THR A 55 10.40 -4.11 6.98
N VAL A 56 10.35 -2.93 7.63
CA VAL A 56 9.78 -1.71 7.05
C VAL A 56 10.43 -1.32 5.72
N ALA A 57 11.76 -1.45 5.62
CA ALA A 57 12.50 -1.12 4.41
C ALA A 57 12.19 -2.10 3.26
N ALA A 58 12.02 -3.39 3.55
CA ALA A 58 11.61 -4.38 2.56
C ALA A 58 10.16 -4.16 2.14
N ALA A 59 9.25 -3.91 3.09
CA ALA A 59 7.85 -3.61 2.80
C ALA A 59 7.71 -2.38 1.89
N ARG A 60 8.43 -1.29 2.18
CA ARG A 60 8.53 -0.12 1.30
C ARG A 60 8.94 -0.52 -0.12
N ARG A 61 10.00 -1.33 -0.22
CA ARG A 61 10.52 -1.80 -1.51
C ARG A 61 9.48 -2.57 -2.28
N SER A 62 8.82 -3.54 -1.67
CA SER A 62 7.78 -4.34 -2.33
C SER A 62 6.59 -3.49 -2.73
N ILE A 63 6.11 -2.62 -1.85
CA ILE A 63 4.98 -1.73 -2.14
C ILE A 63 5.26 -0.85 -3.35
N VAL A 64 6.42 -0.19 -3.39
CA VAL A 64 6.76 0.74 -4.47
C VAL A 64 7.20 0.01 -5.74
N ALA A 65 8.14 -0.93 -5.65
CA ALA A 65 8.73 -1.58 -6.82
C ALA A 65 7.74 -2.50 -7.55
N ASN A 66 6.81 -3.13 -6.83
CA ASN A 66 5.80 -4.01 -7.41
C ASN A 66 4.44 -3.32 -7.60
N ALA A 67 4.39 -1.99 -7.39
CA ALA A 67 3.18 -1.18 -7.54
C ALA A 67 1.98 -1.74 -6.75
N LEU A 68 2.22 -2.21 -5.53
CA LEU A 68 1.14 -2.66 -4.65
C LEU A 68 0.24 -1.48 -4.25
N VAL A 69 0.85 -0.30 -4.11
CA VAL A 69 0.18 0.99 -3.97
C VAL A 69 0.82 1.96 -4.96
N VAL A 70 0.00 2.57 -5.81
CA VAL A 70 0.44 3.57 -6.80
C VAL A 70 0.15 4.96 -6.25
N TYR A 71 1.15 5.61 -5.66
CA TYR A 71 1.03 6.98 -5.18
C TYR A 71 1.21 8.01 -6.33
N PRO A 72 0.42 9.10 -6.37
CA PRO A 72 -0.72 9.44 -5.52
C PRO A 72 -2.06 8.88 -6.04
N TYR A 73 -2.05 8.09 -7.12
CA TYR A 73 -3.26 7.61 -7.80
C TYR A 73 -4.24 6.88 -6.88
N ASP A 74 -3.75 5.94 -6.07
CA ASP A 74 -4.58 5.11 -5.19
C ASP A 74 -5.13 5.88 -3.98
N THR A 75 -4.66 7.10 -3.70
CA THR A 75 -5.14 7.89 -2.55
C THR A 75 -6.63 8.26 -2.67
N ALA A 76 -7.11 8.49 -3.89
CA ALA A 76 -8.51 8.82 -4.16
C ALA A 76 -9.44 7.59 -4.14
N ALA A 77 -8.89 6.39 -4.35
CA ALA A 77 -9.63 5.14 -4.36
C ALA A 77 -8.79 3.98 -3.80
N PRO A 78 -8.55 3.94 -2.47
CA PRO A 78 -7.65 2.96 -1.85
C PRO A 78 -8.06 1.51 -2.09
N ASP A 79 -9.37 1.26 -2.22
CA ASP A 79 -9.97 -0.04 -2.55
C ASP A 79 -9.56 -0.55 -3.94
N GLN A 80 -9.11 0.36 -4.80
CA GLN A 80 -8.62 0.02 -6.14
C GLN A 80 -7.14 -0.36 -6.17
N SER A 81 -6.38 -0.06 -5.11
CA SER A 81 -4.98 -0.44 -5.00
C SER A 81 -4.80 -1.95 -5.12
N TYR A 82 -3.68 -2.37 -5.70
CA TYR A 82 -3.38 -3.79 -5.86
C TYR A 82 -3.25 -4.49 -4.50
N LEU A 83 -2.70 -3.80 -3.49
CA LEU A 83 -2.61 -4.28 -2.12
C LEU A 83 -3.99 -4.60 -1.54
N ILE A 84 -4.92 -3.64 -1.54
CA ILE A 84 -6.25 -3.86 -0.95
C ILE A 84 -7.02 -4.94 -1.72
N LYS A 85 -6.94 -4.97 -3.05
CA LYS A 85 -7.55 -6.04 -3.85
C LYS A 85 -6.99 -7.41 -3.50
N THR A 86 -5.66 -7.51 -3.31
CA THR A 86 -5.00 -8.75 -2.89
C THR A 86 -5.50 -9.22 -1.53
N LEU A 87 -5.74 -8.30 -0.59
CA LEU A 87 -6.18 -8.62 0.77
C LEU A 87 -7.68 -8.99 0.86
N THR A 88 -8.51 -8.52 -0.08
CA THR A 88 -9.97 -8.60 0.00
C THR A 88 -10.60 -9.55 -1.02
N VAL A 89 -10.58 -9.18 -2.30
CA VAL A 89 -11.28 -9.89 -3.38
C VAL A 89 -10.38 -10.84 -4.18
N GLY A 90 -9.08 -10.75 -3.93
CA GLY A 90 -8.03 -11.43 -4.66
C GLY A 90 -7.71 -10.81 -6.02
N VAL A 91 -6.49 -11.09 -6.46
CA VAL A 91 -5.92 -10.65 -7.74
C VAL A 91 -5.57 -11.87 -8.58
N GLN A 92 -5.49 -11.71 -9.91
CA GLN A 92 -5.16 -12.83 -10.79
C GLN A 92 -3.80 -13.44 -10.39
N SER A 93 -3.78 -14.75 -10.12
CA SER A 93 -2.55 -15.46 -9.80
C SER A 93 -1.58 -15.43 -10.97
N ARG A 94 -0.29 -15.21 -10.68
CA ARG A 94 0.80 -15.39 -11.65
C ARG A 94 1.19 -16.85 -11.84
N LEU A 95 0.75 -17.74 -10.94
CA LEU A 95 1.16 -19.14 -10.87
C LEU A 95 0.04 -20.14 -11.19
N GLY A 96 -1.17 -19.67 -11.49
CA GLY A 96 -2.30 -20.56 -11.75
C GLY A 96 -3.53 -19.87 -12.33
N ASN A 97 -4.58 -20.67 -12.51
CA ASN A 97 -5.85 -20.19 -13.05
C ASN A 97 -6.75 -19.70 -11.91
N GLY A 98 -6.93 -18.38 -11.81
CA GLY A 98 -7.95 -17.76 -10.96
C GLY A 98 -7.41 -16.60 -10.12
N LYS A 99 -8.31 -16.00 -9.34
CA LYS A 99 -7.96 -14.98 -8.36
C LYS A 99 -7.47 -15.61 -7.07
N VAL A 100 -6.40 -15.08 -6.51
CA VAL A 100 -5.84 -15.46 -5.21
C VAL A 100 -5.94 -14.27 -4.27
N ARG A 101 -6.47 -14.51 -3.08
CA ARG A 101 -6.52 -13.57 -1.97
C ARG A 101 -5.44 -13.95 -0.97
N MET A 102 -4.71 -12.96 -0.47
CA MET A 102 -3.78 -13.13 0.65
C MET A 102 -4.38 -12.53 1.94
N PRO A 103 -3.96 -13.00 3.13
CA PRO A 103 -3.20 -14.23 3.38
C PRO A 103 -3.99 -15.48 2.94
N TYR A 104 -3.27 -16.54 2.56
CA TYR A 104 -3.87 -17.79 2.08
C TYR A 104 -4.71 -18.48 3.16
N ASP A 105 -4.18 -18.57 4.37
CA ASP A 105 -4.73 -19.43 5.42
C ASP A 105 -5.98 -18.83 6.07
N ALA A 106 -6.03 -17.50 6.20
CA ALA A 106 -7.16 -16.79 6.79
C ALA A 106 -7.36 -15.40 6.16
N PRO A 107 -8.61 -14.90 6.11
CA PRO A 107 -8.89 -13.50 5.84
C PRO A 107 -8.13 -12.58 6.79
N MET A 108 -7.55 -11.51 6.26
CA MET A 108 -7.06 -10.41 7.08
C MET A 108 -8.26 -9.79 7.80
N PRO A 109 -8.16 -9.44 9.10
CA PRO A 109 -9.25 -8.78 9.81
C PRO A 109 -9.70 -7.50 9.10
N ASP A 110 -11.01 -7.27 9.02
CA ASP A 110 -11.57 -6.09 8.33
C ASP A 110 -11.02 -4.76 8.89
N ALA A 111 -10.77 -4.71 10.20
CA ALA A 111 -10.16 -3.54 10.84
C ALA A 111 -8.73 -3.27 10.32
N ASP A 112 -7.93 -4.31 10.07
CA ASP A 112 -6.57 -4.18 9.54
C ASP A 112 -6.59 -3.71 8.08
N VAL A 113 -7.48 -4.29 7.28
CA VAL A 113 -7.72 -3.84 5.89
C VAL A 113 -8.15 -2.38 5.87
N ALA A 114 -9.08 -1.99 6.74
CA ALA A 114 -9.54 -0.60 6.86
C ALA A 114 -8.43 0.36 7.30
N LEU A 115 -7.54 -0.06 8.20
CA LEU A 115 -6.38 0.74 8.61
C LEU A 115 -5.41 0.96 7.44
N ILE A 116 -5.10 -0.10 6.68
CA ILE A 116 -4.23 -0.01 5.49
C ILE A 116 -4.88 0.89 4.43
N ALA A 117 -6.17 0.71 4.15
CA ALA A 117 -6.90 1.55 3.20
C ALA A 117 -6.89 3.02 3.63
N SER A 118 -7.04 3.31 4.93
CA SER A 118 -6.96 4.66 5.48
C SER A 118 -5.55 5.24 5.39
N TRP A 119 -4.50 4.45 5.55
CA TRP A 119 -3.12 4.89 5.35
C TRP A 119 -2.85 5.22 3.88
N ILE A 120 -3.36 4.41 2.94
CA ILE A 120 -3.29 4.70 1.50
C ILE A 120 -4.05 5.99 1.18
N ALA A 121 -5.27 6.17 1.71
CA ALA A 121 -6.05 7.39 1.55
C ALA A 121 -5.31 8.63 2.07
N GLY A 122 -4.54 8.46 3.16
CA GLY A 122 -3.70 9.49 3.76
C GLY A 122 -2.39 9.77 3.01
N GLY A 123 -2.17 9.17 1.84
CA GLY A 123 -0.98 9.39 1.02
C GLY A 123 0.07 8.30 1.11
N ALA A 124 -0.18 7.19 1.82
CA ALA A 124 0.75 6.09 1.97
C ALA A 124 2.16 6.53 2.44
N GLU A 125 2.21 7.45 3.41
CA GLU A 125 3.48 7.97 3.95
C GLU A 125 4.41 6.81 4.36
N GLY A 126 5.67 6.94 3.97
CA GLY A 126 6.69 5.93 4.13
C GLY A 126 6.85 5.00 2.93
N ALA A 127 5.91 4.97 1.98
CA ALA A 127 5.92 4.06 0.84
C ALA A 127 5.57 4.74 -0.50
N GLN A 128 5.97 6.00 -0.67
CA GLN A 128 5.69 6.76 -1.89
C GLN A 128 6.83 6.65 -2.90
N CYS A 129 8.04 6.38 -2.42
CA CYS A 129 9.24 6.46 -3.24
C CYS A 129 10.36 5.53 -2.73
N LEU A 130 11.19 5.06 -3.67
CA LEU A 130 12.46 4.39 -3.41
C LEU A 130 13.60 5.26 -3.91
N ALA A 131 14.42 5.74 -2.98
CA ALA A 131 15.55 6.59 -3.28
C ALA A 131 16.67 5.80 -3.97
N ASN A 132 17.25 6.40 -5.01
CA ASN A 132 18.57 6.07 -5.51
C ASN A 132 19.68 6.68 -4.66
N ASP A 133 20.93 6.46 -5.07
CA ASP A 133 22.12 7.06 -4.43
C ASP A 133 22.11 8.60 -4.44
N ALA A 134 21.34 9.21 -5.35
CA ALA A 134 21.15 10.65 -5.43
C ALA A 134 19.96 11.18 -4.60
N GLY A 135 19.28 10.32 -3.83
CA GLY A 135 18.09 10.70 -3.07
C GLY A 135 16.87 11.00 -3.94
N GLN A 136 16.76 10.36 -5.10
CA GLN A 136 15.69 10.55 -6.08
C GLN A 136 14.96 9.23 -6.35
N GLY A 137 13.68 9.30 -6.69
CA GLY A 137 12.91 8.13 -7.13
C GLY A 137 11.84 8.50 -8.14
N CYS A 138 11.00 7.54 -8.49
CA CYS A 138 9.91 7.74 -9.44
C CYS A 138 8.58 7.99 -8.75
N THR A 139 7.74 8.80 -9.38
CA THR A 139 6.30 8.84 -9.12
C THR A 139 5.56 8.96 -10.45
N VAL A 140 4.24 8.83 -10.40
CA VAL A 140 3.36 9.00 -11.55
C VAL A 140 2.27 10.00 -11.21
N THR A 141 1.84 10.77 -12.20
CA THR A 141 0.59 11.54 -12.11
C THR A 141 -0.32 11.15 -13.26
N ASN A 142 -1.61 11.39 -13.05
CA ASN A 142 -2.58 11.37 -14.13
C ASN A 142 -3.03 12.81 -14.37
N ASP A 143 -2.39 13.48 -15.33
CA ASP A 143 -2.69 14.87 -15.68
C ASP A 143 -4.00 15.05 -16.46
N GLY A 144 -4.77 13.98 -16.68
CA GLY A 144 -5.97 14.01 -17.49
C GLY A 144 -7.14 13.19 -16.94
N PRO A 145 -8.30 13.23 -17.62
CA PRO A 145 -9.43 12.35 -17.33
C PRO A 145 -9.03 10.86 -17.32
N ALA A 146 -9.90 10.01 -16.78
CA ALA A 146 -9.73 8.57 -16.83
C ALA A 146 -9.45 8.10 -18.28
N GLY A 147 -8.32 7.40 -18.49
CA GLY A 147 -7.87 6.93 -19.80
C GLY A 147 -6.76 7.76 -20.45
N HIS A 148 -6.34 8.88 -19.85
CA HIS A 148 -5.14 9.60 -20.28
C HIS A 148 -3.86 8.85 -19.88
N PRO A 149 -2.77 9.00 -20.66
CA PRO A 149 -1.49 8.35 -20.34
C PRO A 149 -0.96 8.86 -19.00
N LEU A 150 -0.45 7.94 -18.19
CA LEU A 150 0.29 8.29 -16.97
C LEU A 150 1.51 9.12 -17.36
N ARG A 151 1.76 10.23 -16.66
CA ARG A 151 3.05 10.91 -16.71
C ARG A 151 3.93 10.41 -15.58
N TYR A 152 5.18 10.14 -15.91
CA TYR A 152 6.19 9.76 -14.94
C TYR A 152 7.03 10.96 -14.57
N HIS A 153 7.46 11.01 -13.32
CA HIS A 153 8.34 12.06 -12.79
C HIS A 153 9.47 11.44 -11.99
N VAL A 154 10.65 12.02 -12.10
CA VAL A 154 11.71 11.85 -11.10
C VAL A 154 11.45 12.88 -10.00
N VAL A 155 11.38 12.42 -8.75
CA VAL A 155 11.14 13.25 -7.57
C VAL A 155 12.29 13.14 -6.59
N ALA A 156 12.48 14.16 -5.77
CA ALA A 156 13.28 14.04 -4.56
C ALA A 156 12.60 13.03 -3.63
N CYS A 157 13.38 12.17 -3.01
CA CYS A 157 12.91 11.09 -2.15
C CYS A 157 13.46 11.33 -0.75
N SER A 158 12.59 11.48 0.25
CA SER A 158 13.07 11.58 1.63
C SER A 158 13.70 10.25 2.07
N PRO A 159 14.58 10.26 3.08
CA PRO A 159 15.11 9.02 3.69
C PRO A 159 14.01 8.08 4.20
N ASP A 160 12.87 8.65 4.59
CA ASP A 160 11.70 7.92 5.06
C ASP A 160 10.85 7.35 3.92
N GLY A 161 11.23 7.56 2.65
CA GLY A 161 10.51 7.02 1.50
C GLY A 161 9.30 7.84 1.05
N ASN A 162 9.26 9.12 1.40
CA ASN A 162 8.23 10.04 0.93
C ASN A 162 8.68 10.73 -0.36
N ALA A 163 7.75 10.88 -1.31
CA ALA A 163 7.95 11.65 -2.53
C ALA A 163 7.89 13.15 -2.21
N GLY A 164 8.92 13.88 -2.64
CA GLY A 164 9.06 15.32 -2.50
C GLY A 164 8.83 16.06 -3.81
N GLN A 165 9.60 17.12 -4.02
CA GLN A 165 9.49 17.96 -5.21
C GLN A 165 9.86 17.20 -6.49
N VAL A 166 9.17 17.51 -7.59
CA VAL A 166 9.55 17.04 -8.93
C VAL A 166 10.91 17.61 -9.30
N VAL A 167 11.83 16.73 -9.65
CA VAL A 167 13.17 17.06 -10.14
C VAL A 167 13.15 17.12 -11.67
N MET A 168 12.42 16.21 -12.31
CA MET A 168 12.34 16.11 -13.76
C MET A 168 11.04 15.41 -14.18
N ASP A 169 10.36 15.98 -15.18
CA ASP A 169 9.26 15.31 -15.88
C ASP A 169 9.80 14.39 -16.97
N CYS A 170 9.27 13.17 -17.07
CA CYS A 170 9.56 12.29 -18.19
C CYS A 170 8.77 12.71 -19.43
N ALA A 171 9.36 12.50 -20.62
CA ALA A 171 8.62 12.69 -21.86
C ALA A 171 7.42 11.72 -21.93
N GLN A 172 6.43 12.02 -22.78
CA GLN A 172 5.16 11.27 -22.83
C GLN A 172 5.32 9.79 -23.19
N ASP A 173 6.40 9.44 -23.86
CA ASP A 173 6.76 8.09 -24.27
C ASP A 173 7.78 7.42 -23.33
N GLN A 174 8.19 8.10 -22.26
CA GLN A 174 9.16 7.62 -21.29
C GLN A 174 8.52 7.20 -19.99
N ALA A 175 9.03 6.11 -19.42
CA ALA A 175 8.72 5.70 -18.06
C ALA A 175 9.85 6.11 -17.12
N CYS A 176 9.50 6.49 -15.89
CA CYS A 176 10.51 6.54 -14.84
C CYS A 176 10.74 5.10 -14.37
N THR A 177 11.96 4.60 -14.57
CA THR A 177 12.32 3.22 -14.24
C THR A 177 13.22 3.15 -13.02
N TYR A 178 13.09 2.05 -12.26
CA TYR A 178 13.92 1.74 -11.10
C TYR A 178 15.05 0.73 -11.40
N PHE A 179 15.27 0.37 -12.68
CA PHE A 179 16.25 -0.65 -13.03
C PHE A 179 17.68 -0.17 -12.73
N GLY A 180 18.36 -0.85 -11.81
CA GLY A 180 19.70 -0.47 -11.37
C GLY A 180 19.73 0.69 -10.37
N GLY A 181 18.59 1.01 -9.75
CA GLY A 181 18.54 1.91 -8.61
C GLY A 181 18.78 3.37 -8.98
N ASN A 182 18.40 3.85 -10.16
CA ASN A 182 18.35 5.28 -10.49
C ASN A 182 17.01 5.65 -11.10
N GLY A 183 16.29 6.61 -10.51
CA GLY A 183 15.08 7.18 -11.13
C GLY A 183 15.47 7.91 -12.41
N GLN A 184 15.24 7.28 -13.56
CA GLN A 184 15.54 7.84 -14.86
C GLN A 184 14.36 7.69 -15.80
N CYS A 185 14.07 8.75 -16.55
CA CYS A 185 13.16 8.70 -17.67
C CYS A 185 13.83 7.93 -18.81
N ARG A 186 13.20 6.84 -19.23
CA ARG A 186 13.67 5.97 -20.32
C ARG A 186 12.53 5.54 -21.22
#